data_AF-A0A5F0CZ52-F1
#
_entry.id   AF-A0A5F0CZ52-F1
#
_cell.length_a   1.000
_cell.length_b   1.000
_cell.length_c   1.000
_cell.angle_alpha   90.00
_cell.angle_beta   90.00
_cell.angle_gamma   90.00
#
_symmetry.space_group_name_H-M   'P 1'
#
loop_
_entity.id
_entity.type
_entity.pdbx_description
1 polymer ?
#
loop_
_entity_poly.entity_id
_entity_poly.type
_entity_poly.pdbx_seq_one_letter_code
_entity_poly.pdbx_strand_id
1 'polypeptide(L)'
;MSGVWGTINGKEAANIEVVQGFLTWSVVGLLLTLGAWHIGSRLRVPAMRPEQESSSELPTGAAAADTEIYAPDPNRPHPDAASWDSIAALSSREREIFLLAARGLSNSDIAHSAHIGESTVKTHLSSILTKLGFTSRAQIVAHAYQSRLLR
;
A
#
# COMPACT_ATOMS: atom_id res chain seq x y z
N MET A 1 -43.98 -17.57 41.51
CA MET A 1 -44.06 -17.23 40.08
C MET A 1 -43.38 -15.88 39.94
N SER A 2 -42.23 -15.62 39.32
CA SER A 2 -41.26 -16.22 38.40
C SER A 2 -39.87 -15.64 38.83
N GLY A 3 -38.69 -16.13 38.51
CA GLY A 3 -38.25 -17.24 37.69
C GLY A 3 -36.79 -17.52 38.08
N VAL A 4 -36.46 -18.81 38.08
CA VAL A 4 -35.14 -19.39 38.27
C VAL A 4 -34.29 -19.14 37.04
N TRP A 5 -33.07 -18.60 37.21
CA TRP A 5 -31.88 -18.88 36.40
C TRP A 5 -30.68 -18.54 37.32
N GLY A 6 -29.87 -19.45 37.86
CA GLY A 6 -29.27 -20.63 37.23
C GLY A 6 -27.85 -20.25 36.83
N THR A 7 -26.89 -20.34 37.75
CA THR A 7 -25.46 -20.23 37.43
C THR A 7 -25.05 -21.42 36.58
N ILE A 8 -24.42 -21.16 35.44
CA ILE A 8 -23.84 -22.19 34.58
C ILE A 8 -22.34 -21.91 34.52
N ASN A 9 -21.54 -22.74 35.21
CA ASN A 9 -20.06 -22.71 35.22
C ASN A 9 -19.36 -21.45 35.79
N GLY A 10 -19.88 -20.86 36.88
CA GLY A 10 -19.07 -20.01 37.77
C GLY A 10 -18.48 -18.71 37.18
N LYS A 11 -19.03 -18.18 36.08
CA LYS A 11 -18.65 -16.86 35.54
C LYS A 11 -19.84 -15.92 35.51
N GLU A 12 -19.69 -14.74 36.10
CA GLU A 12 -20.71 -13.69 36.06
C GLU A 12 -20.95 -13.21 34.62
N ALA A 13 -22.21 -12.94 34.29
CA ALA A 13 -22.71 -12.52 32.98
C ALA A 13 -22.22 -11.15 32.50
N ALA A 14 -21.24 -10.53 33.17
CA ALA A 14 -20.70 -9.23 32.83
C ALA A 14 -19.58 -9.26 31.78
N ASN A 15 -19.02 -10.43 31.46
CA ASN A 15 -17.78 -10.53 30.65
C ASN A 15 -17.98 -10.91 29.16
N ILE A 16 -19.21 -10.94 28.64
CA ILE A 16 -19.47 -11.39 27.24
C ILE A 16 -19.86 -10.23 26.30
N GLU A 17 -20.29 -9.07 26.80
CA GLU A 17 -20.80 -8.00 25.92
C GLU A 17 -19.71 -7.15 25.24
N VAL A 18 -18.52 -7.00 25.82
CA VAL A 18 -17.47 -6.12 25.25
C VAL A 18 -16.81 -6.73 24.01
N VAL A 19 -16.78 -8.06 23.89
CA VAL A 19 -16.18 -8.75 22.73
C VAL A 19 -17.13 -8.79 21.53
N GLN A 20 -18.45 -8.68 21.75
CA GLN A 20 -19.46 -8.70 20.68
C GLN A 20 -19.52 -7.39 19.86
N GLY A 21 -19.13 -6.25 20.44
CA GLY A 21 -19.12 -4.95 19.75
C GLY A 21 -18.04 -4.83 18.66
N PHE A 22 -16.87 -5.46 18.83
CA PHE A 22 -15.76 -5.34 17.88
C PHE A 22 -15.91 -6.25 16.64
N LEU A 23 -16.56 -7.41 16.79
CA LEU A 23 -16.80 -8.31 15.66
C LEU A 23 -17.90 -7.78 14.73
N THR A 24 -18.92 -7.13 15.28
CA THR A 24 -20.07 -6.61 14.51
C THR A 24 -19.69 -5.36 13.71
N TRP A 25 -18.87 -4.47 14.27
CA TRP A 25 -18.35 -3.31 13.53
C TRP A 25 -17.41 -3.69 12.37
N SER A 26 -16.70 -4.82 12.47
CA SER A 26 -15.83 -5.30 11.39
C SER A 26 -16.61 -5.71 10.14
N VAL A 27 -17.77 -6.36 10.31
CA VAL A 27 -18.61 -6.82 9.18
C VAL A 27 -19.38 -5.66 8.55
N VAL A 28 -19.88 -4.71 9.35
CA VAL A 28 -20.59 -3.52 8.86
C VAL A 28 -19.64 -2.57 8.10
N GLY A 29 -18.42 -2.38 8.59
CA GLY A 29 -17.38 -1.62 7.87
C GLY A 29 -16.95 -2.29 6.56
N LEU A 30 -16.83 -3.63 6.55
CA LEU A 30 -16.50 -4.39 5.35
C LEU A 30 -17.60 -4.28 4.27
N LEU A 31 -18.88 -4.31 4.66
CA LEU A 31 -20.00 -4.18 3.72
C LEU A 31 -20.14 -2.75 3.16
N LEU A 32 -19.91 -1.71 3.97
CA LEU A 32 -19.94 -0.32 3.50
C LEU A 32 -18.77 0.01 2.56
N THR A 33 -17.58 -0.53 2.83
CA THR A 33 -16.39 -0.33 1.97
C THR A 33 -16.50 -1.08 0.64
N LEU A 34 -17.07 -2.29 0.61
CA LEU A 34 -17.33 -3.02 -0.64
C LEU A 34 -18.43 -2.36 -1.48
N GLY A 35 -19.49 -1.85 -0.86
CA GLY A 35 -20.60 -1.18 -1.55
C GLY A 35 -20.19 0.14 -2.23
N ALA A 36 -19.29 0.91 -1.61
CA ALA A 36 -18.83 2.19 -2.16
C ALA A 36 -17.86 2.03 -3.37
N TRP A 37 -17.13 0.91 -3.47
CA TRP A 37 -16.18 0.66 -4.56
C TRP A 37 -16.87 0.21 -5.86
N HIS A 38 -17.99 -0.50 -5.76
CA HIS A 38 -18.64 -1.10 -6.93
C HIS A 38 -19.35 -0.07 -7.84
N ILE A 39 -19.63 1.15 -7.36
CA ILE A 39 -20.36 2.16 -8.15
C ILE A 39 -19.46 3.07 -9.00
N GLY A 40 -18.14 3.11 -8.75
CA GLY A 40 -17.27 4.19 -9.25
C GLY A 40 -16.26 3.86 -10.35
N SER A 41 -16.09 2.60 -10.78
CA SER A 41 -14.98 2.21 -11.68
C SER A 41 -15.29 2.25 -13.18
N ARG A 42 -16.46 2.78 -13.57
CA ARG A 42 -16.73 3.08 -14.98
C ARG A 42 -16.17 4.49 -15.26
N LEU A 43 -15.07 4.53 -16.02
CA LEU A 43 -14.49 5.66 -16.77
C LEU A 43 -13.07 6.05 -16.32
N ARG A 44 -12.05 5.54 -17.03
CA ARG A 44 -10.89 6.37 -17.38
C ARG A 44 -10.36 6.01 -18.78
N VAL A 45 -10.02 7.08 -19.48
CA VAL A 45 -10.02 7.29 -20.94
C VAL A 45 -8.70 6.83 -21.57
N PRO A 46 -8.71 6.25 -22.79
CA PRO A 46 -7.50 6.04 -23.58
C PRO A 46 -7.23 7.25 -24.49
N ALA A 47 -5.98 7.75 -24.50
CA ALA A 47 -5.31 8.67 -25.45
C ALA A 47 -4.48 9.72 -24.66
N MET A 48 -3.32 10.21 -25.08
CA MET A 48 -2.66 10.27 -26.39
C MET A 48 -1.17 10.59 -26.11
N ARG A 49 -0.24 10.01 -26.87
CA ARG A 49 1.20 10.34 -26.82
C ARG A 49 1.44 11.64 -27.60
N PRO A 50 2.00 12.71 -27.01
CA PRO A 50 2.61 13.76 -27.80
C PRO A 50 4.09 13.45 -28.01
N GLU A 51 4.44 13.35 -29.28
CA GLU A 51 5.78 13.58 -29.81
C GLU A 51 6.27 14.95 -29.30
N GLN A 52 7.44 15.00 -28.67
CA GLN A 52 8.19 16.25 -28.49
C GLN A 52 9.54 16.06 -29.13
N GLU A 53 9.53 16.26 -30.44
CA GLU A 53 10.66 16.77 -31.20
C GLU A 53 10.83 18.25 -30.82
N SER A 54 11.97 18.61 -30.24
CA SER A 54 12.54 19.95 -30.43
C SER A 54 14.02 19.92 -30.03
N SER A 55 14.85 19.87 -31.06
CA SER A 55 16.25 20.27 -31.05
C SER A 55 16.38 21.72 -30.61
N SER A 56 17.34 22.05 -29.74
CA SER A 56 18.36 23.08 -30.01
C SER A 56 19.37 23.26 -28.86
N GLU A 57 20.63 23.21 -29.27
CA GLU A 57 21.80 23.97 -28.79
C GLU A 57 22.69 23.47 -27.62
N LEU A 58 23.97 23.72 -27.89
CA LEU A 58 25.23 23.21 -27.30
C LEU A 58 25.90 24.31 -26.44
N PRO A 59 27.02 24.02 -25.74
CA PRO A 59 27.38 24.59 -24.43
C PRO A 59 28.33 25.79 -24.51
N THR A 60 28.46 26.58 -23.44
CA THR A 60 29.70 27.30 -23.06
C THR A 60 29.59 27.93 -21.66
N GLY A 61 30.63 27.72 -20.84
CA GLY A 61 31.08 28.62 -19.76
C GLY A 61 30.35 28.48 -18.42
N ALA A 62 30.83 27.67 -17.47
CA ALA A 62 31.92 27.95 -16.52
C ALA A 62 31.49 28.73 -15.25
N ALA A 63 31.89 28.14 -14.11
CA ALA A 63 32.29 28.75 -12.83
C ALA A 63 31.37 28.58 -11.61
N ALA A 64 31.85 27.69 -10.73
CA ALA A 64 32.16 27.91 -9.31
C ALA A 64 31.06 27.82 -8.24
N ALA A 65 31.26 26.82 -7.35
CA ALA A 65 30.82 26.71 -5.96
C ALA A 65 29.29 26.68 -5.77
N ASP A 66 28.65 26.02 -4.83
CA ASP A 66 28.90 25.46 -3.51
C ASP A 66 27.60 24.72 -3.14
N THR A 67 27.64 23.78 -2.20
CA THR A 67 26.51 22.91 -1.83
C THR A 67 26.28 21.77 -2.83
N GLU A 68 26.89 20.62 -2.57
CA GLU A 68 26.45 19.34 -3.15
C GLU A 68 25.09 18.98 -2.51
N ILE A 69 24.06 19.73 -2.92
CA ILE A 69 22.69 19.26 -2.98
C ILE A 69 22.79 17.93 -3.72
N TYR A 70 22.34 16.85 -3.08
CA TYR A 70 22.10 15.58 -3.73
C TYR A 70 21.15 15.81 -4.92
N ALA A 71 21.71 16.17 -6.07
CA ALA A 71 21.04 16.19 -7.34
C ALA A 71 21.03 14.73 -7.81
N PRO A 72 19.88 14.04 -7.81
CA PRO A 72 19.83 12.70 -8.35
C PRO A 72 20.32 12.77 -9.80
N ASP A 73 21.37 12.00 -10.11
CA ASP A 73 21.89 11.81 -11.46
C ASP A 73 20.72 11.48 -12.41
N PRO A 74 20.37 12.36 -13.38
CA PRO A 74 19.25 12.13 -14.29
C PRO A 74 19.49 10.92 -15.22
N ASN A 75 20.72 10.41 -15.26
CA ASN A 75 21.16 9.31 -16.10
C ASN A 75 21.55 8.05 -15.30
N ARG A 76 21.41 8.06 -13.97
CA ARG A 76 21.35 6.78 -13.24
C ARG A 76 20.17 6.01 -13.84
N PRO A 77 20.28 4.70 -14.08
CA PRO A 77 19.12 3.84 -14.21
C PRO A 77 18.36 3.92 -12.88
N HIS A 78 17.54 4.95 -12.72
CA HIS A 78 16.41 4.93 -11.83
C HIS A 78 15.68 3.66 -12.22
N PRO A 79 15.34 2.73 -11.29
CA PRO A 79 14.55 1.56 -11.62
C PRO A 79 13.46 2.05 -12.55
N ASP A 80 13.50 1.50 -13.76
CA ASP A 80 13.11 2.11 -15.02
C ASP A 80 11.79 2.86 -14.81
N ALA A 81 11.56 4.07 -15.32
CA ALA A 81 10.28 4.75 -15.08
C ALA A 81 9.06 3.84 -15.36
N ALA A 82 9.21 2.94 -16.34
CA ALA A 82 8.30 1.84 -16.68
C ALA A 82 8.06 0.80 -15.55
N SER A 83 9.04 0.54 -14.69
CA SER A 83 8.92 -0.33 -13.51
C SER A 83 8.09 0.31 -12.39
N TRP A 84 8.11 1.64 -12.26
CA TRP A 84 7.26 2.35 -11.28
C TRP A 84 5.83 2.53 -11.77
N ASP A 85 5.62 2.55 -13.08
CA ASP A 85 4.28 2.61 -13.67
C ASP A 85 3.39 1.43 -13.19
N SER A 86 3.97 0.25 -12.96
CA SER A 86 3.23 -0.92 -12.48
C SER A 86 2.66 -0.76 -11.07
N ILE A 87 3.23 0.14 -10.27
CA ILE A 87 2.77 0.48 -8.92
C ILE A 87 2.37 1.96 -8.79
N ALA A 88 2.13 2.65 -9.90
CA ALA A 88 1.75 4.05 -9.92
C ALA A 88 0.43 4.33 -9.17
N ALA A 89 -0.49 3.36 -9.15
CA ALA A 89 -1.76 3.43 -8.42
C ALA A 89 -1.60 3.46 -6.88
N LEU A 90 -0.43 3.08 -6.37
CA LEU A 90 -0.13 3.13 -4.94
C LEU A 90 0.25 4.54 -4.52
N SER A 91 -0.19 4.95 -3.33
CA SER A 91 0.33 6.16 -2.66
C SER A 91 1.79 5.99 -2.27
N SER A 92 2.49 7.10 -1.98
CA SER A 92 3.89 7.06 -1.55
C SER A 92 4.12 6.12 -0.38
N ARG A 93 3.21 6.13 0.60
CA ARG A 93 3.28 5.26 1.78
C ARG A 93 3.05 3.78 1.45
N GLU A 94 2.11 3.51 0.54
CA GLU A 94 1.86 2.15 0.09
C GLU A 94 3.03 1.59 -0.73
N ARG A 95 3.71 2.42 -1.53
CA ARG A 95 4.93 2.02 -2.26
C ARG A 95 6.04 1.62 -1.30
N GLU A 96 6.26 2.40 -0.25
CA GLU A 96 7.23 2.07 0.80
C GLU A 96 6.94 0.69 1.42
N ILE A 97 5.69 0.47 1.84
CA ILE A 97 5.26 -0.80 2.43
C ILE A 97 5.35 -1.95 1.43
N PHE A 98 4.99 -1.72 0.17
CA PHE A 98 5.13 -2.69 -0.91
C PHE A 98 6.59 -3.14 -1.07
N LEU A 99 7.54 -2.20 -1.11
CA LEU A 99 8.97 -2.51 -1.26
C LEU A 99 9.51 -3.30 -0.07
N LEU A 100 9.15 -2.91 1.15
CA LEU A 100 9.56 -3.66 2.35
C LEU A 100 8.97 -5.07 2.34
N ALA A 101 7.71 -5.23 1.92
CA ALA A 101 7.06 -6.52 1.81
C ALA A 101 7.66 -7.39 0.70
N ALA A 102 8.02 -6.79 -0.44
CA ALA A 102 8.65 -7.45 -1.56
C ALA A 102 10.07 -7.94 -1.23
N ARG A 103 10.78 -7.27 -0.30
CA ARG A 103 12.04 -7.75 0.30
C ARG A 103 11.87 -8.90 1.28
N GLY A 104 10.64 -9.32 1.55
CA GLY A 104 10.34 -10.47 2.41
C GLY A 104 10.31 -10.16 3.90
N LEU A 105 10.32 -8.89 4.33
CA LEU A 105 10.21 -8.53 5.74
C LEU A 105 8.89 -9.04 6.34
N SER A 106 8.85 -9.32 7.64
CA SER A 106 7.60 -9.64 8.34
C SER A 106 6.76 -8.37 8.59
N ASN A 107 5.50 -8.51 9.01
CA ASN A 107 4.68 -7.32 9.33
C ASN A 107 5.23 -6.52 10.52
N SER A 108 5.84 -7.20 11.50
CA SER A 108 6.52 -6.55 12.62
C SER A 108 7.76 -5.79 12.15
N ASP A 109 8.57 -6.38 11.28
CA ASP A 109 9.78 -5.71 10.76
C ASP A 109 9.41 -4.50 9.88
N ILE A 110 8.33 -4.59 9.10
CA ILE A 110 7.79 -3.46 8.36
C ILE A 110 7.30 -2.38 9.32
N ALA A 111 6.55 -2.77 10.38
CA ALA A 111 6.05 -1.84 11.38
C ALA A 111 7.20 -1.05 12.03
N HIS A 112 8.29 -1.73 12.38
CA HIS A 112 9.50 -1.10 12.90
C HIS A 112 10.19 -0.20 11.86
N SER A 113 10.43 -0.70 10.65
CA SER A 113 11.12 0.04 9.60
C SER A 113 10.37 1.31 9.19
N ALA A 114 9.04 1.21 9.13
CA ALA A 114 8.16 2.28 8.69
C ALA A 114 7.63 3.14 9.86
N HIS A 115 7.97 2.81 11.11
CA HIS A 115 7.52 3.52 12.32
C HIS A 115 5.98 3.62 12.46
N ILE A 116 5.27 2.50 12.22
CA ILE A 116 3.79 2.40 12.36
C ILE A 116 3.39 1.11 13.09
N GLY A 117 2.13 0.99 13.50
CA GLY A 117 1.61 -0.23 14.12
C GLY A 117 1.45 -1.40 13.13
N GLU A 118 1.61 -2.63 13.61
CA GLU A 118 1.45 -3.85 12.79
C GLU A 118 0.03 -3.98 12.20
N SER A 119 -0.99 -3.56 12.95
CA SER A 119 -2.37 -3.49 12.45
C SER A 119 -2.49 -2.53 11.25
N THR A 120 -1.82 -1.38 11.29
CA THR A 120 -1.75 -0.41 10.20
C THR A 120 -1.03 -1.00 8.99
N VAL A 121 0.05 -1.76 9.19
CA VAL A 121 0.72 -2.50 8.10
C VAL A 121 -0.23 -3.47 7.41
N LYS A 122 -1.01 -4.26 8.17
CA LYS A 122 -2.01 -5.18 7.61
C LYS A 122 -3.06 -4.44 6.76
N THR A 123 -3.53 -3.29 7.23
CA THR A 123 -4.46 -2.44 6.48
C THR A 123 -3.84 -1.94 5.17
N HIS A 124 -2.61 -1.43 5.21
CA HIS A 124 -1.91 -0.98 4.01
C HIS A 124 -1.68 -2.14 3.02
N LEU A 125 -1.27 -3.32 3.49
CA LEU A 125 -1.09 -4.49 2.63
C LEU A 125 -2.40 -4.94 1.97
N SER A 126 -3.51 -4.93 2.70
CA SER A 126 -4.83 -5.23 2.13
C SER A 126 -5.19 -4.24 1.01
N SER A 127 -4.97 -2.94 1.25
CA SER A 127 -5.17 -1.89 0.24
C SER A 127 -4.28 -2.09 -0.99
N ILE A 128 -2.98 -2.38 -0.78
CA ILE A 128 -2.02 -2.65 -1.86
C ILE A 128 -2.45 -3.83 -2.71
N LEU A 129 -2.77 -4.96 -2.08
CA LEU A 129 -3.20 -6.17 -2.76
C LEU A 129 -4.46 -5.89 -3.60
N THR A 130 -5.42 -5.19 -3.02
CA THR A 130 -6.66 -4.80 -3.72
C THR A 130 -6.37 -3.88 -4.92
N LYS A 131 -5.54 -2.84 -4.74
CA LYS A 131 -5.21 -1.87 -5.79
C LYS A 131 -4.45 -2.50 -6.97
N LEU A 132 -3.64 -3.51 -6.70
CA LEU A 132 -2.86 -4.22 -7.73
C LEU A 132 -3.56 -5.50 -8.24
N GLY A 133 -4.73 -5.85 -7.70
CA GLY A 133 -5.44 -7.08 -8.06
C GLY A 133 -4.75 -8.37 -7.60
N PHE A 134 -3.92 -8.29 -6.56
CA PHE A 134 -3.21 -9.43 -5.99
C PHE A 134 -4.04 -10.10 -4.90
N THR A 135 -3.86 -11.42 -4.77
CA THR A 135 -4.55 -12.23 -3.75
C THR A 135 -3.65 -12.62 -2.60
N SER A 136 -2.34 -12.45 -2.74
CA SER A 136 -1.38 -12.86 -1.71
C SER A 136 -0.11 -12.02 -1.71
N ARG A 137 0.56 -12.00 -0.55
CA ARG A 137 1.89 -11.40 -0.39
C ARG A 137 2.93 -12.03 -1.33
N ALA A 138 2.80 -13.32 -1.64
CA ALA A 138 3.73 -13.98 -2.57
C ALA A 138 3.69 -13.32 -3.97
N GLN A 139 2.52 -12.83 -4.40
CA GLN A 139 2.40 -12.09 -5.65
C GLN A 139 3.06 -10.71 -5.59
N ILE A 140 3.11 -10.05 -4.43
CA ILE A 140 3.90 -8.82 -4.25
C ILE A 140 5.39 -9.10 -4.54
N VAL A 141 5.92 -10.16 -3.94
CA VAL A 141 7.33 -10.55 -4.13
C VAL A 141 7.58 -10.91 -5.59
N ALA A 142 6.75 -11.79 -6.17
CA ALA A 142 6.88 -12.20 -7.57
C ALA A 142 6.80 -11.00 -8.54
N HIS A 143 5.85 -10.09 -8.31
CA HIS A 143 5.68 -8.90 -9.14
C HIS A 143 6.91 -7.99 -9.05
N ALA A 144 7.48 -7.77 -7.88
CA ALA A 144 8.65 -6.92 -7.71
C ALA A 144 9.89 -7.44 -8.47
N TYR A 145 10.08 -8.76 -8.51
CA TYR A 145 11.15 -9.37 -9.33
C TYR A 145 10.83 -9.29 -10.83
N GLN A 146 9.60 -9.60 -11.23
CA GLN A 146 9.18 -9.55 -12.65
C GLN A 146 9.26 -8.15 -13.25
N SER A 147 8.89 -7.13 -12.47
CA SER A 147 8.95 -5.71 -12.85
C SER A 147 10.34 -5.09 -12.68
N ARG A 148 11.34 -5.87 -12.22
CA ARG A 148 12.71 -5.42 -11.92
C ARG A 148 12.80 -4.29 -10.89
N LEU A 149 11.77 -4.13 -10.06
CA LEU A 149 11.77 -3.22 -8.90
C LEU A 149 12.73 -3.71 -7.80
N LEU A 150 12.92 -5.02 -7.69
CA LEU A 150 13.94 -5.67 -6.87
C LEU A 150 14.78 -6.60 -7.75
N ARG A 151 16.09 -6.65 -7.49
CA ARG A 151 17.06 -7.51 -8.16
C ARG A 151 17.61 -8.53 -7.18
#